data_AF-A0ABD7QTB7-F1
#
_entry.id   AF-A0ABD7QTB7-F1
#
_cell.length_a   1.000
_cell.length_b   1.000
_cell.length_c   1.000
_cell.angle_alpha   90.00
_cell.angle_beta   90.00
_cell.angle_gamma   90.00
#
_symmetry.space_group_name_H-M   'P 1'
#
loop_
_entity.id
_entity.type
_entity.pdbx_description
1 polymer ?
#
loop_
_entity_poly.entity_id
_entity_poly.type
_entity_poly.pdbx_seq_one_letter_code
_entity_poly.pdbx_strand_id
1 'polypeptide(L)' 'MQNTLSQLRANPTEWRRRGLTPPDVVQAMIEQRLAEPGYSQPVGDPSYQDFFRA' A
#
# COMPACT_ATOMS: atom_id res chain seq x y z
N MET A 1 -19.65 -15.62 13.00
CA MET A 1 -18.46 -16.20 12.33
C MET A 1 -17.32 -15.20 12.43
N GLN A 2 -16.17 -15.61 12.98
CA GLN A 2 -15.00 -14.75 13.12
C GLN A 2 -14.17 -14.84 11.84
N ASN A 3 -14.23 -13.85 10.97
CA ASN A 3 -13.32 -13.78 9.82
C ASN A 3 -11.92 -13.41 10.30
N THR A 4 -10.89 -14.08 9.78
CA THR A 4 -9.50 -13.71 10.07
C THR A 4 -9.16 -12.41 9.35
N LEU A 5 -8.22 -11.62 9.91
CA LEU A 5 -7.76 -10.38 9.29
C LEU A 5 -7.29 -10.58 7.84
N SER A 6 -6.65 -11.71 7.56
CA SER A 6 -6.19 -12.07 6.21
C SER A 6 -7.36 -12.25 5.22
N GLN A 7 -8.46 -12.86 5.66
CA GLN A 7 -9.66 -13.05 4.84
C GLN A 7 -10.37 -11.71 4.54
N LEU A 8 -10.43 -10.82 5.54
CA LEU A 8 -11.02 -9.49 5.34
C LEU A 8 -10.18 -8.63 4.39
N ARG A 9 -8.85 -8.71 4.50
CA ARG A 9 -7.92 -8.01 3.60
C ARG A 9 -7.99 -8.51 2.17
N ALA A 10 -8.35 -9.78 1.94
CA ALA A 10 -8.49 -10.35 0.61
C ALA A 10 -9.79 -9.94 -0.11
N ASN A 11 -10.77 -9.33 0.56
CA ASN A 11 -12.06 -8.97 -0.04
C ASN A 11 -12.14 -7.47 -0.35
N PRO A 12 -12.02 -7.04 -1.63
CA PRO A 12 -12.09 -5.63 -2.02
C PRO A 12 -13.36 -4.89 -1.55
N THR A 13 -14.49 -5.59 -1.40
CA THR A 13 -15.74 -4.98 -0.94
C THR A 13 -15.65 -4.53 0.52
N GLU A 14 -14.94 -5.27 1.36
CA GLU A 14 -14.73 -4.91 2.77
C GLU A 14 -13.86 -3.66 2.93
N TRP A 15 -12.92 -3.42 2.01
CA TRP A 15 -12.14 -2.18 1.96
C TRP A 15 -13.04 -1.00 1.59
N ARG A 16 -13.80 -1.12 0.50
CA ARG A 16 -14.70 -0.05 0.05
C ARG A 16 -15.75 0.30 1.10
N ARG A 17 -16.32 -0.70 1.78
CA ARG A 17 -17.29 -0.48 2.87
C ARG A 17 -16.71 0.36 4.01
N ARG A 18 -15.40 0.27 4.23
CA ARG A 18 -14.67 1.04 5.26
C ARG A 18 -14.10 2.36 4.73
N GLY A 19 -14.43 2.75 3.51
CA GLY A 19 -13.87 3.94 2.85
C GLY A 19 -12.41 3.80 2.45
N LEU A 20 -11.88 2.57 2.39
CA LEU A 20 -10.50 2.29 2.01
C LEU A 20 -10.41 1.84 0.55
N THR A 21 -9.30 2.18 -0.10
CA THR A 21 -8.98 1.73 -1.46
C THR A 21 -8.50 0.27 -1.43
N PRO A 22 -9.08 -0.62 -2.27
CA PRO A 22 -8.64 -2.01 -2.36
C PRO A 22 -7.15 -2.18 -2.77
N PRO A 23 -6.48 -3.28 -2.35
CA PRO A 23 -5.05 -3.48 -2.59
C PRO A 23 -4.64 -3.48 -4.06
N ASP A 24 -5.45 -4.07 -4.94
CA ASP A 24 -5.23 -4.12 -6.39
C ASP A 24 -5.26 -2.72 -7.02
N VAL A 25 -6.18 -1.87 -6.58
CA VAL A 25 -6.26 -0.48 -7.04
C VAL A 25 -5.05 0.32 -6.56
N VAL A 26 -4.65 0.14 -5.30
CA VAL A 26 -3.42 0.78 -4.78
C VAL A 26 -2.19 0.33 -5.56
N GLN A 27 -2.09 -0.97 -5.87
CA GLN A 27 -0.98 -1.52 -6.67
C GLN A 27 -0.93 -0.88 -8.06
N ALA A 28 -2.06 -0.78 -8.76
CA ALA A 28 -2.13 -0.13 -10.06
C ALA A 28 -1.71 1.35 -10.00
N MET A 29 -2.11 2.08 -8.95
CA MET A 29 -1.69 3.48 -8.74
C MET A 29 -0.18 3.60 -8.52
N ILE A 30 0.41 2.67 -7.76
CA ILE A 30 1.86 2.62 -7.55
C ILE A 30 2.56 2.36 -8.87
N GLU A 31 2.17 1.33 -9.61
CA GLU A 31 2.78 0.96 -10.88
C GLU A 31 2.72 2.11 -11.89
N GLN A 32 1.57 2.78 -11.98
CA GLN A 32 1.42 3.96 -12.83
C GLN A 32 2.41 5.06 -12.45
N ARG A 33 2.53 5.38 -11.17
CA ARG A 33 3.47 6.41 -10.68
C ARG A 33 4.92 6.04 -10.96
N LEU A 34 5.29 4.78 -10.74
CA LEU A 34 6.65 4.31 -10.98
C LEU A 34 7.01 4.30 -12.47
N ALA A 35 6.03 4.21 -13.36
CA ALA A 35 6.20 4.26 -14.80
C ALA A 35 6.29 5.70 -15.36
N GLU A 36 6.09 6.74 -14.54
CA GLU A 36 6.14 8.13 -15.01
C GLU A 36 7.57 8.50 -15.49
N PRO A 37 7.73 9.10 -16.68
CA PRO A 37 9.02 9.54 -17.17
C PRO A 37 9.67 10.53 -16.21
N GLY A 38 10.92 10.27 -15.82
CA GLY A 38 11.65 11.11 -14.85
C GLY A 38 11.45 10.72 -13.40
N TYR A 39 10.62 9.70 -13.11
CA TYR A 39 10.61 9.08 -11.79
C TYR A 39 11.97 8.43 -11.49
N SER A 40 12.57 8.80 -10.36
CA SER A 40 13.74 8.14 -9.79
C SER A 40 13.48 7.89 -8.31
N GLN A 41 13.85 6.71 -7.82
CA GLN A 41 13.78 6.47 -6.37
C GLN A 41 14.75 7.42 -5.67
N PRO A 42 14.31 8.14 -4.62
CA PRO A 42 15.22 8.92 -3.80
C PRO A 42 16.30 7.99 -3.23
N VAL A 43 17.55 8.21 -3.63
CA VAL A 43 18.68 7.44 -3.11
C VAL A 43 19.08 8.07 -1.78
N GLY A 44 18.93 7.32 -0.69
CA GLY A 44 19.42 7.73 0.64
C GLY A 44 18.34 8.14 1.65
N ASP A 45 17.06 7.94 1.37
CA ASP A 45 16.03 8.13 2.39
C ASP A 45 16.19 7.09 3.51
N PRO A 46 16.20 7.51 4.80
CA PRO A 46 16.23 6.59 5.91
C PRO A 46 15.03 5.66 5.83
N SER A 47 15.27 4.37 6.09
CA SER A 47 14.17 3.42 6.18
C SER A 47 13.24 3.83 7.32
N TYR A 48 11.97 3.44 7.25
CA TYR A 48 11.02 3.71 8.34
C TYR A 48 11.54 3.22 9.70
N GLN A 49 12.35 2.15 9.71
CA GLN A 49 12.94 1.61 10.94
C GLN A 49 14.00 2.53 11.55
N ASP A 50 14.69 3.33 10.74
CA ASP A 50 15.77 4.20 11.19
C ASP A 50 15.23 5.36 12.05
N PHE A 51 13.96 5.74 11.91
CA PHE A 51 13.31 6.76 12.75
C PHE A 51 13.06 6.31 14.20
N PHE A 52 13.13 5.01 14.49
CA PHE A 52 12.86 4.45 15.82
C PHE A 52 14.10 3.87 16.49
N ARG A 53 15.28 3.97 15.85
CA ARG A 53 16.55 3.58 16.43
C ARG A 53 17.20 4.84 17.01
N ALA A 54 17.34 4.87 18.34
CA ALA A 54 17.98 5.94 19.11
C ALA A 54 19.51 5.89 19.03
#